data_AF-V9IBL7-F1
#
_entry.id   AF-V9IBL7-F1
#
_cell.length_a   1.000
_cell.length_b   1.000
_cell.length_c   1.000
_cell.angle_alpha   90.00
_cell.angle_beta   90.00
_cell.angle_gamma   90.00
#
_symmetry.space_group_name_H-M   'P 1'
#
loop_
_entity.id
_entity.type
_entity.pdbx_description
1 polymer ?
#
loop_
_entity_poly.entity_id
_entity_poly.type
_entity_poly.pdbx_seq_one_letter_code
_entity_poly.pdbx_strand_id
1 'polypeptide(L)'
;MIRWLLLMYLGIACQGVTDIHSKNLTNSLKVIYEWKYIDYDFGSDEKRQAAIQSGDYNYTMNYLFDTDQWGDKTFVIIMKFNGVPSSLNVITNKTGNGGPLLAPYPDWTWAKNENCSGIMSVYKIEVMRNFFYDYI
;
A
#
# COMPACT_ATOMS: atom_id res chain seq x y z
N MET A 1 30.56 -53.18 -29.92
CA MET A 1 30.47 -52.31 -28.73
C MET A 1 29.77 -50.97 -29.04
N ILE A 2 28.57 -50.99 -29.65
CA ILE A 2 27.80 -49.75 -29.95
C ILE A 2 26.36 -49.83 -29.38
N ARG A 3 25.90 -51.02 -28.96
CA ARG A 3 24.54 -51.24 -28.46
C ARG A 3 24.26 -50.68 -27.06
N TRP A 4 25.30 -50.31 -26.32
CA TRP A 4 25.18 -49.71 -24.98
C TRP A 4 25.22 -48.18 -24.98
N LEU A 5 25.64 -47.55 -26.09
CA LEU A 5 25.71 -46.09 -26.18
C LEU A 5 24.34 -45.42 -26.44
N LEU A 6 23.39 -46.16 -27.03
CA LEU A 6 22.05 -45.63 -27.33
C LEU A 6 21.11 -45.60 -26.11
N LEU A 7 21.38 -46.40 -25.08
CA LEU A 7 20.55 -46.44 -23.86
C LEU A 7 20.80 -45.25 -22.92
N MET A 8 21.96 -44.59 -23.00
CA MET A 8 22.22 -43.38 -22.24
C MET A 8 21.54 -42.13 -22.82
N TYR A 9 21.16 -42.15 -24.11
CA TYR A 9 20.55 -40.98 -24.76
C TYR A 9 19.04 -40.84 -24.49
N LEU A 10 18.34 -41.94 -24.18
CA LEU A 10 16.91 -41.88 -23.83
C LEU A 10 16.65 -41.45 -22.38
N GLY A 11 17.65 -41.48 -21.50
CA GLY A 11 17.52 -41.06 -20.10
C GLY A 11 17.50 -39.54 -19.87
N ILE A 12 17.95 -38.75 -20.85
CA ILE A 12 18.04 -37.28 -20.75
C ILE A 12 16.77 -36.59 -21.27
N ALA A 13 15.83 -37.30 -21.89
CA ALA A 13 14.60 -36.71 -22.45
C ALA A 13 13.41 -36.64 -21.48
N CYS A 14 13.55 -37.04 -20.20
CA CYS A 14 12.42 -37.09 -19.25
C CYS A 14 12.55 -36.16 -18.03
N GLN A 15 13.48 -35.21 -18.02
CA GLN A 15 13.51 -34.14 -17.01
C GLN A 15 13.21 -32.81 -17.68
N GLY A 16 11.94 -32.63 -18.05
CA GLY A 16 11.46 -31.42 -18.67
C GLY A 16 9.94 -31.27 -18.62
N VAL A 17 9.28 -31.91 -17.66
CA VAL A 17 7.98 -31.40 -17.22
C VAL A 17 8.31 -30.29 -16.23
N THR A 18 8.40 -29.05 -16.72
CA THR A 18 8.21 -27.90 -15.85
C THR A 18 6.89 -28.13 -15.12
N ASP A 19 6.94 -28.25 -13.81
CA ASP A 19 5.74 -28.24 -12.98
C ASP A 19 4.87 -27.07 -13.42
N ILE A 20 3.79 -27.35 -14.14
CA ILE A 20 2.72 -26.38 -14.34
C ILE A 20 2.12 -26.24 -12.96
N HIS A 21 2.61 -25.26 -12.21
CA HIS A 21 1.95 -24.82 -11.00
C HIS A 21 0.58 -24.28 -11.43
N SER A 22 -0.41 -25.16 -11.46
CA SER A 22 -1.81 -24.83 -11.54
C SER A 22 -2.12 -23.95 -10.33
N LYS A 23 -1.94 -22.63 -10.49
CA LYS A 23 -2.45 -21.67 -9.52
C LYS A 23 -3.96 -21.85 -9.52
N ASN A 24 -4.48 -22.38 -8.43
CA ASN A 24 -5.91 -22.42 -8.16
C ASN A 24 -6.40 -20.96 -8.09
N LEU A 25 -6.87 -20.41 -9.22
CA LEU A 25 -7.35 -19.03 -9.34
C LEU A 25 -8.67 -18.77 -8.58
N THR A 26 -9.25 -19.80 -7.98
CA THR A 26 -10.53 -19.79 -7.27
C THR A 26 -10.42 -19.36 -5.80
N ASN A 27 -9.21 -19.27 -5.24
CA ASN A 27 -8.98 -18.73 -3.90
C ASN A 27 -8.46 -17.29 -4.00
N SER A 28 -9.33 -16.36 -4.43
CA SER A 28 -9.01 -14.94 -4.39
C SER A 28 -8.96 -14.44 -2.94
N LEU A 29 -8.01 -13.54 -2.66
CA LEU A 29 -7.96 -12.86 -1.37
C LEU A 29 -9.23 -12.01 -1.19
N LYS A 30 -9.75 -11.95 0.04
CA LYS A 30 -10.87 -11.07 0.38
C LYS A 30 -10.39 -9.61 0.32
N VAL A 31 -10.97 -8.81 -0.56
CA VAL A 31 -10.75 -7.37 -0.60
C VAL A 31 -11.42 -6.72 0.60
N ILE A 32 -10.63 -5.99 1.40
CA ILE A 32 -11.12 -5.25 2.58
C ILE A 32 -11.29 -3.76 2.32
N TYR A 33 -10.45 -3.18 1.45
CA TYR A 33 -10.52 -1.80 0.98
C TYR A 33 -10.08 -1.74 -0.48
N GLU A 34 -10.70 -0.85 -1.24
CA GLU A 34 -10.38 -0.62 -2.65
C GLU A 34 -10.51 0.87 -3.01
N TRP A 35 -9.68 1.31 -3.96
CA TRP A 35 -9.70 2.67 -4.48
C TRP A 35 -9.63 2.68 -6.00
N LYS A 36 -10.44 3.53 -6.63
CA LYS A 36 -10.25 3.99 -8.00
C LYS A 36 -9.13 5.03 -8.08
N TYR A 37 -9.06 5.90 -7.09
CA TYR A 37 -8.00 6.87 -6.84
C TYR A 37 -8.03 7.25 -5.35
N ILE A 38 -6.88 7.66 -4.83
CA ILE A 38 -6.74 8.10 -3.44
C ILE A 38 -7.34 9.50 -3.27
N ASP A 39 -8.10 9.69 -2.21
CA ASP A 39 -8.65 10.99 -1.81
C ASP A 39 -8.59 11.13 -0.28
N TYR A 40 -8.68 12.37 0.22
CA TYR A 40 -8.46 12.68 1.63
C TYR A 40 -9.68 13.35 2.26
N ASP A 41 -9.86 13.15 3.57
CA ASP A 41 -10.85 13.86 4.36
C ASP A 41 -10.36 15.26 4.73
N PHE A 42 -10.56 16.22 3.82
CA PHE A 42 -10.25 17.63 4.05
C PHE A 42 -11.22 18.33 5.03
N GLY A 43 -12.26 17.62 5.50
CA GLY A 43 -13.28 18.13 6.42
C GLY A 43 -14.40 18.95 5.77
N SER A 44 -14.23 19.43 4.53
CA SER A 44 -15.23 20.16 3.76
C SER A 44 -14.84 20.20 2.28
N ASP A 45 -15.81 20.28 1.38
CA ASP A 45 -15.54 20.38 -0.07
C ASP A 45 -14.78 21.64 -0.44
N GLU A 46 -15.03 22.76 0.25
CA GLU A 46 -14.31 24.02 0.02
C GLU A 46 -12.81 23.87 0.25
N LYS A 47 -12.41 23.22 1.35
CA LYS A 47 -11.00 22.91 1.65
C LYS A 47 -10.39 21.95 0.64
N ARG A 48 -11.15 20.95 0.20
CA ARG A 48 -10.71 20.02 -0.85
C ARG A 48 -10.45 20.75 -2.16
N GLN A 49 -11.37 21.63 -2.58
CA GLN A 49 -11.21 22.43 -3.80
C GLN A 49 -10.05 23.42 -3.68
N ALA A 50 -9.86 24.03 -2.51
CA ALA A 50 -8.70 24.90 -2.27
C ALA A 50 -7.37 24.14 -2.42
N ALA A 51 -7.26 22.92 -1.87
CA ALA A 51 -6.07 22.08 -2.00
C ALA A 51 -5.81 21.63 -3.45
N ILE A 52 -6.87 21.41 -4.25
CA ILE A 52 -6.73 21.13 -5.69
C ILE A 52 -6.22 22.37 -6.43
N GLN A 53 -6.79 23.54 -6.14
CA GLN A 53 -6.43 24.80 -6.79
C GLN A 53 -5.01 25.26 -6.44
N SER A 54 -4.55 25.03 -5.21
CA SER A 54 -3.17 25.32 -4.80
C SER A 54 -2.15 24.33 -5.37
N GLY A 55 -2.60 23.17 -5.84
CA GLY A 55 -1.74 22.07 -6.26
C GLY A 55 -1.22 21.21 -5.11
N ASP A 56 -1.68 21.44 -3.87
CA ASP A 56 -1.36 20.60 -2.71
C ASP A 56 -1.99 19.19 -2.83
N TYR A 57 -3.05 19.07 -3.63
CA TYR A 57 -3.69 17.80 -3.93
C TYR A 57 -3.88 17.60 -5.44
N ASN A 58 -3.26 16.54 -5.96
CA ASN A 58 -3.50 16.00 -7.29
C ASN A 58 -3.69 14.47 -7.20
N TYR A 59 -4.91 14.00 -7.43
CA TYR A 59 -5.27 12.59 -7.30
C TYR A 59 -4.40 11.64 -8.15
N THR A 60 -3.80 12.12 -9.26
CA THR A 60 -2.96 11.29 -10.13
C THR A 60 -1.56 11.01 -9.56
N MET A 61 -1.16 11.72 -8.50
CA MET A 61 0.18 11.67 -7.92
C MET A 61 0.25 10.82 -6.64
N ASN A 62 -0.86 10.22 -6.24
CA ASN A 62 -0.98 9.51 -4.97
C ASN A 62 -0.78 8.01 -5.16
N TYR A 63 0.45 7.55 -4.94
CA TYR A 63 0.83 6.13 -5.04
C TYR A 63 0.95 5.50 -3.65
N LEU A 64 0.12 4.49 -3.40
CA LEU A 64 0.19 3.68 -2.17
C LEU A 64 1.48 2.86 -2.17
N PHE A 65 2.20 2.92 -1.06
CA PHE A 65 3.50 2.26 -0.93
C PHE A 65 3.52 1.14 0.11
N ASP A 66 2.94 1.37 1.28
CA ASP A 66 2.92 0.39 2.36
C ASP A 66 1.68 0.58 3.25
N THR A 67 1.32 -0.46 3.99
CA THR A 67 0.15 -0.50 4.88
C THR A 67 0.40 -1.41 6.07
N ASP A 68 -0.10 -1.03 7.25
CA ASP A 68 -0.06 -1.85 8.45
C ASP A 68 -1.27 -1.56 9.33
N GLN A 69 -1.58 -2.45 10.28
CA GLN A 69 -2.78 -2.36 11.11
C GLN A 69 -2.43 -2.41 12.60
N TRP A 70 -2.99 -1.47 13.34
CA TRP A 70 -2.95 -1.48 14.81
C TRP A 70 -4.32 -1.16 15.39
N GLY A 71 -4.89 -2.09 16.15
CA GLY A 71 -6.23 -1.95 16.72
C GLY A 71 -7.27 -1.75 15.63
N ASP A 72 -7.98 -0.62 15.68
CA ASP A 72 -9.00 -0.21 14.72
C ASP A 72 -8.44 0.57 13.51
N LYS A 73 -7.14 0.86 13.49
CA LYS A 73 -6.51 1.72 12.47
C LYS A 73 -5.76 0.90 11.45
N THR A 74 -6.09 1.16 10.19
CA THR A 74 -5.28 0.72 9.06
C THR A 74 -4.51 1.93 8.56
N PHE A 75 -3.19 1.90 8.73
CA PHE A 75 -2.28 2.92 8.26
C PHE A 75 -1.98 2.72 6.78
N VAL A 76 -1.93 3.81 6.03
CA VAL A 76 -1.62 3.79 4.60
C VAL A 76 -0.56 4.85 4.33
N ILE A 77 0.54 4.41 3.72
CA ILE A 77 1.61 5.28 3.27
C ILE A 77 1.38 5.65 1.81
N ILE A 78 1.40 6.94 1.53
CA ILE A 78 1.46 7.51 0.19
C ILE A 78 2.83 8.16 0.02
N MET A 79 3.54 7.83 -1.06
CA MET A 79 4.84 8.46 -1.34
C MET A 79 4.65 9.96 -1.60
N LYS A 80 5.48 10.80 -0.97
CA LYS A 80 5.34 12.26 -1.10
C LYS A 80 5.88 12.78 -2.44
N PHE A 81 4.98 12.97 -3.40
CA PHE A 81 5.21 13.76 -4.61
C PHE A 81 4.51 15.12 -4.53
N ASN A 82 4.79 16.01 -5.48
CA ASN A 82 3.99 17.23 -5.66
C ASN A 82 2.52 16.83 -5.88
N GLY A 83 1.61 17.43 -5.10
CA GLY A 83 0.19 17.06 -5.11
C GLY A 83 -0.19 15.91 -4.18
N VAL A 84 0.69 15.49 -3.27
CA VAL A 84 0.38 14.54 -2.19
C VAL A 84 0.22 15.30 -0.87
N PRO A 85 -1.01 15.41 -0.32
CA PRO A 85 -1.28 16.17 0.89
C PRO A 85 -0.54 15.65 2.12
N SER A 86 -0.51 14.33 2.32
CA SER A 86 0.09 13.69 3.49
C SER A 86 0.69 12.33 3.15
N SER A 87 1.87 12.04 3.71
CA SER A 87 2.56 10.77 3.44
C SER A 87 2.10 9.64 4.35
N LEU A 88 1.84 9.91 5.63
CA LEU A 88 1.33 8.92 6.59
C LEU A 88 -0.13 9.19 6.92
N ASN A 89 -0.99 8.19 6.72
CA ASN A 89 -2.43 8.35 6.85
C ASN A 89 -3.06 7.15 7.54
N VAL A 90 -4.30 7.31 7.96
CA VAL A 90 -5.22 6.23 8.34
C VAL A 90 -6.45 6.24 7.46
N ILE A 91 -7.01 5.05 7.22
CA ILE A 91 -8.30 4.92 6.52
C ILE A 91 -9.43 5.39 7.45
N THR A 92 -10.28 6.30 6.96
CA THR A 92 -11.46 6.77 7.70
C THR A 92 -12.69 5.92 7.41
N ASN A 93 -13.78 6.17 8.15
CA ASN A 93 -15.09 5.59 7.88
C ASN A 93 -15.90 6.35 6.80
N LYS A 94 -15.36 7.44 6.23
CA LYS A 94 -15.99 8.21 5.16
C LYS A 94 -15.58 7.65 3.81
N THR A 95 -16.50 7.68 2.85
CA THR A 95 -16.26 7.17 1.49
C THR A 95 -16.53 8.28 0.49
N GLY A 96 -15.54 8.58 -0.35
CA GLY A 96 -15.69 9.44 -1.51
C GLY A 96 -15.93 8.65 -2.79
N ASN A 97 -15.99 9.35 -3.92
CA ASN A 97 -16.20 8.74 -5.24
C ASN A 97 -15.08 7.76 -5.65
N GLY A 98 -13.88 7.96 -5.09
CA GLY A 98 -12.70 7.14 -5.33
C GLY A 98 -12.57 5.93 -4.41
N GLY A 99 -13.24 5.90 -3.24
CA GLY A 99 -13.06 4.89 -2.20
C GLY A 99 -13.06 5.50 -0.80
N PRO A 100 -12.66 4.73 0.24
CA PRO A 100 -12.52 5.23 1.61
C PRO A 100 -11.57 6.44 1.68
N LEU A 101 -11.91 7.49 2.41
CA LEU A 101 -11.05 8.67 2.51
C LEU A 101 -9.90 8.44 3.48
N LEU A 102 -8.73 9.00 3.16
CA LEU A 102 -7.57 9.01 4.06
C LEU A 102 -7.58 10.24 4.96
N ALA A 103 -7.17 10.07 6.22
CA ALA A 103 -6.87 11.18 7.13
C ALA A 103 -5.39 11.14 7.52
N PRO A 104 -4.68 12.28 7.50
CA PRO A 104 -3.30 12.34 7.98
C PRO A 104 -3.18 11.88 9.43
N TYR A 105 -2.11 11.17 9.74
CA TYR A 105 -1.86 10.69 11.10
C TYR A 105 -0.61 11.35 11.70
N PRO A 106 -0.67 11.80 12.98
CA PRO A 106 -1.84 11.85 13.86
C PRO A 106 -2.93 12.85 13.42
N ASP A 107 -2.55 13.92 12.74
CA ASP A 107 -3.45 14.95 12.21
C ASP A 107 -2.73 15.80 11.13
N TRP A 108 -3.44 16.77 10.53
CA TRP A 108 -2.93 17.63 9.46
C TRP A 108 -1.68 18.43 9.84
N THR A 109 -1.39 18.68 11.12
CA THR A 109 -0.20 19.43 11.53
C THR A 109 1.09 18.68 11.19
N TRP A 110 1.05 17.35 11.18
CA TRP A 110 2.18 16.49 10.80
C TRP A 110 2.38 16.36 9.30
N ALA A 111 1.38 16.73 8.49
CA ALA A 111 1.46 16.74 7.03
C ALA A 111 2.05 18.05 6.47
N LYS A 112 2.19 19.08 7.31
CA LYS A 112 2.73 20.37 6.92
C LYS A 112 4.24 20.29 6.67
N ASN A 113 4.67 21.00 5.63
CA ASN A 113 6.08 21.15 5.27
C ASN A 113 6.60 22.56 5.61
N GLU A 114 6.14 23.14 6.71
CA GLU A 114 6.74 24.38 7.20
C GLU A 114 8.05 24.01 7.90
N ASN A 115 9.18 24.32 7.25
CA ASN A 115 10.54 24.08 7.75
C ASN A 115 10.91 22.61 8.02
N CYS A 116 10.39 21.66 7.24
CA CYS A 116 10.68 20.23 7.37
C CYS A 116 10.41 19.66 8.78
N SER A 117 9.49 20.26 9.52
CA SER A 117 9.17 19.86 10.90
C SER A 117 8.21 18.67 10.98
N GLY A 118 7.43 18.43 9.92
CA GLY A 118 6.49 17.33 9.80
C GLY A 118 7.05 16.06 9.14
N ILE A 119 6.16 15.10 8.90
CA ILE A 119 6.47 13.87 8.19
C ILE A 119 6.60 14.18 6.69
N MET A 120 7.82 14.12 6.20
CA MET A 120 8.13 14.47 4.82
C MET A 120 7.71 13.38 3.84
N SER A 121 8.35 12.20 3.93
CA SER A 121 8.03 11.05 3.08
C SER A 121 8.34 9.78 3.85
N VAL A 122 7.35 8.92 3.98
CA VAL A 122 7.48 7.60 4.61
C VAL A 122 7.52 6.55 3.51
N TYR A 123 8.34 5.52 3.69
CA TYR A 123 8.47 4.41 2.74
C TYR A 123 8.04 3.06 3.31
N LYS A 124 8.10 2.92 4.64
CA LYS A 124 7.73 1.70 5.36
C LYS A 124 7.15 2.07 6.71
N ILE A 125 6.14 1.32 7.15
CA ILE A 125 5.64 1.33 8.52
C ILE A 125 5.80 -0.08 9.11
N GLU A 126 6.03 -0.13 10.42
CA GLU A 126 6.05 -1.39 11.16
C GLU A 126 5.42 -1.15 12.53
N VAL A 127 4.29 -1.81 12.76
CA VAL A 127 3.59 -1.83 14.04
C VAL A 127 4.12 -3.01 14.85
N MET A 128 4.86 -2.71 15.91
CA MET A 128 5.36 -3.71 16.84
C MET A 128 4.52 -3.74 18.11
N ARG A 129 4.21 -4.93 18.63
CA ARG A 129 3.69 -5.06 19.99
C ARG A 129 4.84 -4.90 20.98
N ASN A 130 4.74 -3.93 21.88
CA ASN A 130 5.68 -3.80 22.99
C ASN A 130 5.32 -4.80 24.09
N PHE A 131 6.00 -5.94 24.11
CA PHE A 131 5.81 -7.00 25.12
C PHE A 131 6.24 -6.60 26.55
N PHE A 132 6.83 -5.43 26.76
CA PHE A 132 7.36 -5.01 28.06
C PHE A 132 6.30 -4.53 29.06
N TYR A 133 5.06 -4.27 28.64
CA TYR A 133 3.99 -3.83 29.54
C TYR A 133 3.01 -4.94 29.95
N ASP A 134 3.11 -6.15 29.37
CA ASP A 134 2.20 -7.26 29.69
C ASP A 134 2.64 -8.10 30.91
N TYR A 135 3.70 -7.67 31.63
CA TYR A 135 4.27 -8.36 32.80
C TYR A 135 4.32 -7.49 34.08
N ILE A 136 3.58 -6.38 34.15
CA ILE A 136 3.45 -5.55 35.37
C ILE A 136 1.99 -5.52 35.83
#